data_AF-A0AAJ6CKT5-F1
#
_entry.id   AF-A0AAJ6CKT5-F1
#
_cell.length_a   1.000
_cell.length_b   1.000
_cell.length_c   1.000
_cell.angle_alpha   90.00
_cell.angle_beta   90.00
_cell.angle_gamma   90.00
#
_symmetry.space_group_name_H-M   'P 1'
#
loop_
_entity.id
_entity.type
_entity.pdbx_description
1 polymer ?
#
loop_
_entity_poly.entity_id
_entity_poly.type
_entity_poly.pdbx_seq_one_letter_code
_entity_poly.pdbx_strand_id
1 'polypeptide(L)'
;MRRLEAVAAHAFSVERESHMVGASDLESAMGPTSHEMARDHDDITLLRNEGRTGIPFSFQEDVDCIENELEEFYSYIEAPLLLENKASWMVWARRKWNSCCMPADVPIGAWKALDTHQRRRILHLLLDALDLHDTEARTTASHALLYHLQGSFGETDSEQEQLALIRENARMVFELGGIEDIFVACKRACWRHYMLNNLSDQQVPSENTQVLTPQEKAECLESINVEISTHFSQLYTVIESLRGEFALSEILMTTSPPLPIYLLGLIANLREKSIGGFPVKKLVLLTWKSVLASLGGYEALQRCKEGVRSREGLAPKSAIAESVPVSPQDMRQFHAEVTAKYPTLVDEQQAGLLAGITLSDVTSALPTRLKGNGQGDETHLVMDEERLAVAKSAAAPPPLKPGRQKFQTDQSRPFILPFSSEKFRDQVPLGIQEAFSLYQDHLYVKTSTWQTWLVRQEFLNELRGARDPSMLQAQRALSTLHLENPMHPSLNTEDEQRLEWVEQIYRQSLPSLQSAVIVLLKVVLATSTPGNTNSAFGRAVAENVPPEHAPPPTLEDVDVIRHREILNKGVTFLLLFKLVWSL
;
A
#
# COMPACT_ATOMS: atom_id res chain seq x y z
N MET A 1 -16.28 -17.47 5.69
CA MET A 1 -16.82 -18.64 4.94
C MET A 1 -18.22 -19.02 5.38
N ARG A 2 -18.47 -19.35 6.65
CA ARG A 2 -19.84 -19.60 7.14
C ARG A 2 -20.78 -18.40 6.99
N ARG A 3 -20.27 -17.17 7.20
CA ARG A 3 -21.01 -15.94 6.89
C ARG A 3 -21.34 -15.82 5.39
N LEU A 4 -20.42 -16.19 4.50
CA LEU A 4 -20.66 -16.21 3.06
C LEU A 4 -21.71 -17.27 2.69
N GLU A 5 -21.65 -18.47 3.29
CA GLU A 5 -22.67 -19.53 3.12
C GLU A 5 -24.03 -19.11 3.68
N ALA A 6 -24.07 -18.44 4.84
CA ALA A 6 -25.31 -17.96 5.46
C ALA A 6 -25.96 -16.84 4.64
N VAL A 7 -25.16 -15.90 4.11
CA VAL A 7 -25.65 -14.83 3.22
C VAL A 7 -26.16 -15.42 1.90
N ALA A 8 -25.44 -16.38 1.31
CA ALA A 8 -25.89 -17.08 0.11
C ALA A 8 -27.18 -17.88 0.38
N ALA A 9 -27.25 -18.65 1.48
CA ALA A 9 -28.42 -19.44 1.85
C ALA A 9 -29.65 -18.56 2.13
N HIS A 10 -29.46 -17.40 2.78
CA HIS A 10 -30.53 -16.44 3.04
C HIS A 10 -30.99 -15.74 1.74
N ALA A 11 -30.09 -15.42 0.81
CA ALA A 11 -30.44 -14.87 -0.51
C ALA A 11 -31.22 -15.88 -1.38
N PHE A 12 -30.78 -17.15 -1.42
CA PHE A 12 -31.51 -18.23 -2.10
C PHE A 12 -32.88 -18.54 -1.48
N SER A 13 -33.05 -18.31 -0.18
CA SER A 13 -34.36 -18.43 0.49
C SER A 13 -35.30 -17.28 0.10
N VAL A 14 -34.79 -16.05 0.01
CA VAL A 14 -35.55 -14.86 -0.41
C VAL A 14 -35.94 -14.93 -1.90
N GLU A 15 -35.09 -15.48 -2.78
CA GLU A 15 -35.43 -15.75 -4.18
C GLU A 15 -36.47 -16.88 -4.35
N ARG A 16 -36.53 -17.86 -3.43
CA ARG A 16 -37.61 -18.85 -3.41
C ARG A 16 -38.94 -18.29 -2.94
N GLU A 17 -38.92 -17.37 -1.99
CA GLU A 17 -40.12 -16.71 -1.47
C GLU A 17 -40.69 -15.70 -2.49
N SER A 18 -39.85 -15.01 -3.28
CA SER A 18 -40.31 -14.12 -4.34
C SER A 18 -40.95 -14.85 -5.54
N HIS A 19 -40.68 -16.15 -5.72
CA HIS A 19 -41.33 -17.00 -6.73
C HIS A 19 -42.60 -17.73 -6.25
N MET A 20 -42.95 -17.64 -4.97
CA MET A 20 -44.07 -18.38 -4.36
C MET A 20 -45.21 -17.51 -3.80
N VAL A 21 -45.18 -16.18 -3.97
CA VAL A 21 -46.29 -15.31 -3.55
C VAL A 21 -46.98 -14.70 -4.77
N GLY A 22 -47.82 -15.53 -5.38
CA GLY A 22 -48.86 -15.12 -6.32
C GLY A 22 -50.22 -15.60 -5.80
N ALA A 23 -51.06 -14.62 -5.46
CA ALA A 23 -52.50 -14.71 -5.14
C ALA A 23 -52.91 -15.07 -3.69
N SER A 24 -53.93 -14.31 -3.24
CA SER A 24 -54.80 -14.43 -2.04
C SER A 24 -54.14 -14.27 -0.67
N ASP A 25 -54.22 -13.09 -0.05
CA ASP A 25 -55.40 -12.68 0.74
C ASP A 25 -55.24 -11.26 1.29
N LEU A 26 -56.30 -10.48 1.11
CA LEU A 26 -56.54 -9.14 1.65
C LEU A 26 -57.46 -9.30 2.86
N GLU A 27 -57.32 -8.38 3.83
CA GLU A 27 -58.21 -8.13 4.98
C GLU A 27 -58.06 -9.03 6.21
N SER A 28 -57.44 -8.49 7.27
CA SER A 28 -58.09 -8.31 8.58
C SER A 28 -57.04 -7.90 9.62
N ALA A 29 -57.19 -6.68 10.16
CA ALA A 29 -57.05 -6.34 11.59
C ALA A 29 -56.64 -4.86 11.74
N MET A 30 -57.64 -3.97 11.67
CA MET A 30 -57.59 -2.70 12.39
C MET A 30 -58.14 -2.91 13.81
N GLY A 31 -57.44 -2.41 14.82
CA GLY A 31 -58.02 -2.17 16.15
C GLY A 31 -57.00 -1.57 17.14
N PRO A 32 -57.41 -0.63 18.03
CA PRO A 32 -56.59 0.54 18.39
C PRO A 32 -56.20 0.57 19.88
N THR A 33 -55.24 1.43 20.27
CA THR A 33 -55.27 2.09 21.59
C THR A 33 -54.37 3.33 21.63
N SER A 34 -54.94 4.40 22.18
CA SER A 34 -54.33 5.68 22.51
C SER A 34 -54.10 5.82 24.03
N HIS A 35 -53.23 6.78 24.39
CA HIS A 35 -53.06 7.50 25.68
C HIS A 35 -52.22 6.93 26.84
N GLU A 36 -51.13 7.65 27.17
CA GLU A 36 -50.80 8.33 28.47
C GLU A 36 -49.29 8.67 28.51
N MET A 37 -48.85 9.90 28.19
CA MET A 37 -48.59 11.07 29.06
C MET A 37 -47.74 10.86 30.34
N ALA A 38 -46.52 11.38 30.26
CA ALA A 38 -45.84 12.30 31.19
C ALA A 38 -45.06 11.77 32.41
N ARG A 39 -43.75 12.11 32.42
CA ARG A 39 -42.81 12.53 33.51
C ARG A 39 -41.39 12.22 33.00
N ASP A 40 -40.35 13.05 33.08
CA ASP A 40 -40.12 14.32 33.75
C ASP A 40 -39.03 15.08 32.97
N HIS A 41 -39.06 16.40 33.11
CA HIS A 41 -38.00 17.34 32.71
C HIS A 41 -36.64 16.94 33.30
N ASP A 42 -35.58 16.86 32.47
CA ASP A 42 -34.22 17.33 32.84
C ASP A 42 -33.12 17.24 31.73
N ASP A 43 -33.42 17.07 30.45
CA ASP A 43 -32.37 16.91 29.41
C ASP A 43 -32.19 18.10 28.43
N ILE A 44 -32.41 19.34 28.89
CA ILE A 44 -32.05 20.54 28.10
C ILE A 44 -30.59 20.93 28.39
N THR A 45 -29.65 20.02 28.11
CA THR A 45 -28.22 20.38 27.99
C THR A 45 -27.40 19.44 27.11
N LEU A 46 -27.99 18.36 26.58
CA LEU A 46 -27.27 17.38 25.74
C LEU A 46 -27.51 17.52 24.22
N LEU A 47 -28.49 18.31 23.79
CA LEU A 47 -28.85 18.44 22.37
C LEU A 47 -28.04 19.53 21.61
N ARG A 48 -26.72 19.60 21.82
CA ARG A 48 -25.86 20.45 20.98
C ARG A 48 -24.63 19.77 20.38
N ASN A 49 -24.45 18.46 20.53
CA ASN A 49 -23.27 17.76 20.02
C ASN A 49 -23.52 16.48 19.21
N GLU A 50 -24.77 16.16 18.85
CA GLU A 50 -25.03 15.03 17.94
C GLU A 50 -25.05 15.49 16.49
N GLY A 51 -23.84 15.71 15.96
CA GLY A 51 -23.64 16.19 14.59
C GLY A 51 -22.22 15.95 14.09
N ARG A 52 -21.67 14.76 14.39
CA ARG A 52 -20.52 14.10 13.72
C ARG A 52 -20.18 12.87 14.54
N THR A 53 -20.79 11.73 14.22
CA THR A 53 -20.16 10.43 14.48
C THR A 53 -18.94 10.34 13.55
N GLY A 54 -17.87 11.04 13.92
CA GLY A 54 -16.59 10.85 13.27
C GLY A 54 -16.16 9.43 13.58
N ILE A 55 -16.29 8.53 12.60
CA ILE A 55 -15.54 7.27 12.63
C ILE A 55 -14.07 7.71 12.80
N PRO A 56 -13.40 7.36 13.91
CA PRO A 56 -12.00 7.71 14.08
C PRO A 56 -11.21 6.95 13.02
N PHE A 57 -10.88 7.62 11.92
CA PHE A 57 -10.00 7.05 10.90
C PHE A 57 -8.59 7.08 11.48
N SER A 58 -8.16 5.97 12.08
CA SER A 58 -6.79 5.82 12.54
C SER A 58 -5.90 5.59 11.33
N PHE A 59 -5.05 6.57 10.99
CA PHE A 59 -4.01 6.41 9.96
C PHE A 59 -2.93 5.38 10.34
N GLN A 60 -2.99 4.83 11.56
CA GLN A 60 -2.00 3.94 12.16
C GLN A 60 -2.36 2.46 12.01
N GLU A 61 -3.58 2.14 11.55
CA GLU A 61 -4.02 0.76 11.37
C GLU A 61 -3.75 0.31 9.93
N ASP A 62 -2.69 -0.49 9.75
CA ASP A 62 -2.31 -1.01 8.43
C ASP A 62 -3.31 -2.05 7.89
N VAL A 63 -4.07 -2.70 8.79
CA VAL A 63 -4.94 -3.83 8.49
C VAL A 63 -6.09 -3.95 9.49
N ASP A 64 -7.19 -4.57 9.06
CA ASP A 64 -8.29 -4.98 9.93
C ASP A 64 -8.00 -6.34 10.63
N CYS A 65 -8.98 -6.87 11.36
CA CYS A 65 -8.92 -8.21 11.93
C CYS A 65 -8.86 -9.31 10.85
N ILE A 66 -8.23 -10.43 11.19
CA ILE A 66 -8.01 -11.55 10.24
C ILE A 66 -9.32 -12.09 9.67
N GLU A 67 -10.40 -12.04 10.45
CA GLU A 67 -11.72 -12.51 10.07
C GLU A 67 -12.25 -11.69 8.88
N ASN A 68 -12.16 -10.36 8.98
CA ASN A 68 -12.61 -9.45 7.94
C ASN A 68 -11.72 -9.53 6.70
N GLU A 69 -10.39 -9.59 6.88
CA GLU A 69 -9.44 -9.68 5.76
C GLU A 69 -9.60 -10.97 4.96
N LEU A 70 -9.76 -12.11 5.64
CA LEU A 70 -10.05 -13.39 4.97
C LEU A 70 -11.41 -13.37 4.27
N GLU A 71 -12.42 -12.68 4.84
CA GLU A 71 -13.74 -12.57 4.23
C GLU A 71 -13.73 -11.67 2.97
N GLU A 72 -13.06 -10.52 3.04
CA GLU A 72 -12.92 -9.56 1.94
C GLU A 72 -12.26 -10.17 0.68
N PHE A 73 -11.41 -11.17 0.90
CA PHE A 73 -10.71 -11.84 -0.18
C PHE A 73 -11.67 -12.60 -1.13
N TYR A 74 -12.75 -13.19 -0.61
CA TYR A 74 -13.73 -13.92 -1.39
C TYR A 74 -14.89 -13.02 -1.85
N SER A 75 -15.55 -13.40 -2.94
CA SER A 75 -16.83 -12.81 -3.37
C SER A 75 -17.97 -13.68 -2.86
N TYR A 76 -19.15 -13.11 -2.64
CA TYR A 76 -20.33 -13.89 -2.26
C TYR A 76 -20.72 -14.90 -3.33
N ILE A 77 -20.48 -14.56 -4.60
CA ILE A 77 -20.77 -15.42 -5.76
C ILE A 77 -19.82 -16.63 -5.81
N GLU A 78 -18.64 -16.54 -5.16
CA GLU A 78 -17.68 -17.65 -5.05
C GLU A 78 -18.09 -18.71 -4.02
N ALA A 79 -19.18 -18.52 -3.25
CA ALA A 79 -19.60 -19.47 -2.22
C ALA A 79 -19.76 -20.93 -2.71
N PRO A 80 -20.33 -21.21 -3.90
CA PRO A 80 -20.42 -22.58 -4.43
C PRO A 80 -19.05 -23.23 -4.65
N LEU A 81 -18.02 -22.46 -5.03
CA LEU A 81 -16.67 -22.96 -5.26
C LEU A 81 -16.03 -23.52 -3.98
N LEU A 82 -16.49 -23.05 -2.80
CA LEU A 82 -16.04 -23.58 -1.51
C LEU A 82 -16.52 -25.01 -1.30
N LEU A 83 -17.75 -25.30 -1.70
CA LEU A 83 -18.33 -26.63 -1.63
C LEU A 83 -17.63 -27.57 -2.62
N GLU A 84 -17.22 -27.08 -3.78
CA GLU A 84 -16.41 -27.82 -4.75
C GLU A 84 -15.02 -28.17 -4.19
N ASN A 85 -14.41 -27.28 -3.40
CA ASN A 85 -13.15 -27.57 -2.71
C ASN A 85 -13.32 -28.74 -1.72
N LYS A 86 -14.40 -28.72 -0.94
CA LYS A 86 -14.75 -29.83 -0.03
C LYS A 86 -15.00 -31.14 -0.80
N ALA A 87 -15.70 -31.07 -1.93
CA ALA A 87 -15.94 -32.24 -2.77
C ALA A 87 -14.62 -32.82 -3.32
N SER A 88 -13.71 -31.95 -3.76
CA SER A 88 -12.37 -32.32 -4.25
C SER A 88 -11.54 -33.00 -3.17
N TRP A 89 -11.61 -32.52 -1.91
CA TRP A 89 -11.02 -33.21 -0.75
C TRP A 89 -11.57 -34.63 -0.61
N MET A 90 -12.88 -34.82 -0.65
CA MET A 90 -13.49 -36.15 -0.53
C MET A 90 -13.08 -37.09 -1.68
N VAL A 91 -12.96 -36.56 -2.90
CA VAL A 91 -12.46 -37.34 -4.06
C VAL A 91 -11.00 -37.75 -3.85
N TRP A 92 -10.14 -36.80 -3.45
CA TRP A 92 -8.74 -37.09 -3.17
C TRP A 92 -8.59 -38.12 -2.05
N ALA A 93 -9.30 -37.92 -0.94
CA ALA A 93 -9.29 -38.81 0.21
C ALA A 93 -9.69 -40.24 -0.21
N ARG A 94 -10.82 -40.44 -0.89
CA ARG A 94 -11.23 -41.79 -1.35
C ARG A 94 -10.17 -42.49 -2.21
N ARG A 95 -9.44 -41.75 -3.05
CA ARG A 95 -8.41 -42.30 -3.93
C ARG A 95 -7.11 -42.65 -3.18
N LYS A 96 -6.73 -41.86 -2.17
CA LYS A 96 -5.38 -41.94 -1.55
C LYS A 96 -5.37 -42.33 -0.06
N TRP A 97 -6.51 -42.32 0.64
CA TRP A 97 -6.59 -42.52 2.10
C TRP A 97 -5.90 -43.80 2.57
N ASN A 98 -6.15 -44.91 1.89
CA ASN A 98 -5.54 -46.21 2.22
C ASN A 98 -4.03 -46.24 1.94
N SER A 99 -3.59 -45.56 0.88
CA SER A 99 -2.15 -45.42 0.56
C SER A 99 -1.44 -44.51 1.55
N CYS A 100 -2.17 -43.64 2.25
CA CYS A 100 -1.63 -42.71 3.23
C CYS A 100 -1.49 -43.35 4.62
N CYS A 101 -1.46 -44.68 4.77
CA CYS A 101 -1.35 -45.41 6.05
C CYS A 101 -2.11 -44.74 7.22
N MET A 102 -3.37 -44.36 7.00
CA MET A 102 -4.21 -43.77 8.05
C MET A 102 -4.78 -44.87 8.96
N PRO A 103 -5.13 -44.55 10.22
CA PRO A 103 -5.74 -45.53 11.11
C PRO A 103 -7.03 -46.09 10.47
N ALA A 104 -7.20 -47.41 10.52
CA ALA A 104 -8.36 -48.08 9.93
C ALA A 104 -9.68 -47.68 10.60
N ASP A 105 -9.62 -47.23 11.86
CA ASP A 105 -10.77 -46.86 12.66
C ASP A 105 -11.30 -45.44 12.34
N VAL A 106 -10.56 -44.65 11.57
CA VAL A 106 -10.92 -43.26 11.25
C VAL A 106 -11.69 -43.21 9.92
N PRO A 107 -12.88 -42.55 9.88
CA PRO A 107 -13.64 -42.40 8.64
C PRO A 107 -12.85 -41.66 7.57
N ILE A 108 -13.03 -42.06 6.30
CA ILE A 108 -12.36 -41.42 5.17
C ILE A 108 -12.72 -39.92 5.14
N GLY A 109 -11.69 -39.08 5.15
CA GLY A 109 -11.83 -37.63 5.04
C GLY A 109 -12.08 -36.90 6.37
N ALA A 110 -12.14 -37.61 7.51
CA ALA A 110 -12.34 -37.00 8.83
C ALA A 110 -11.06 -36.31 9.33
N TRP A 111 -10.89 -35.03 8.98
CA TRP A 111 -9.70 -34.24 9.26
C TRP A 111 -9.44 -34.05 10.76
N LYS A 112 -10.50 -33.76 11.54
CA LYS A 112 -10.37 -33.49 12.98
C LYS A 112 -9.97 -34.72 13.80
N ALA A 113 -10.31 -35.91 13.32
CA ALA A 113 -9.97 -37.17 13.98
C ALA A 113 -8.48 -37.54 13.84
N LEU A 114 -7.76 -36.91 12.91
CA LEU A 114 -6.34 -37.16 12.66
C LEU A 114 -5.45 -36.41 13.65
N ASP A 115 -4.31 -37.03 13.98
CA ASP A 115 -3.23 -36.37 14.72
C ASP A 115 -2.43 -35.38 13.84
N THR A 116 -1.61 -34.55 14.46
CA THR A 116 -0.82 -33.53 13.75
C THR A 116 0.14 -34.15 12.73
N HIS A 117 0.72 -35.33 13.00
CA HIS A 117 1.66 -35.98 12.08
C HIS A 117 0.94 -36.49 10.81
N GLN A 118 -0.24 -37.07 10.97
CA GLN A 118 -1.11 -37.53 9.89
C GLN A 118 -1.60 -36.37 9.03
N ARG A 119 -2.03 -35.27 9.67
CA ARG A 119 -2.41 -34.02 8.97
C ARG A 119 -1.24 -33.46 8.17
N ARG A 120 -0.05 -33.35 8.77
CA ARG A 120 1.18 -32.92 8.08
C ARG A 120 1.51 -33.81 6.89
N ARG A 121 1.39 -35.14 7.03
CA ARG A 121 1.62 -36.06 5.91
C ARG A 121 0.64 -35.84 4.75
N ILE A 122 -0.65 -35.62 5.04
CA ILE A 122 -1.64 -35.34 4.00
C ILE A 122 -1.33 -34.02 3.30
N LEU A 123 -1.04 -32.95 4.05
CA LEU A 123 -0.69 -31.65 3.46
C LEU A 123 0.55 -31.76 2.58
N HIS A 124 1.57 -32.50 3.01
CA HIS A 124 2.76 -32.75 2.20
C HIS A 124 2.42 -33.48 0.89
N LEU A 125 1.60 -34.53 0.94
CA LEU A 125 1.16 -35.24 -0.27
C LEU A 125 0.29 -34.38 -1.20
N LEU A 126 -0.47 -33.44 -0.65
CA LEU A 126 -1.25 -32.48 -1.44
C LEU A 126 -0.34 -31.45 -2.11
N LEU A 127 0.71 -30.98 -1.42
CA LEU A 127 1.74 -30.09 -1.97
C LEU A 127 2.53 -30.77 -3.10
N ASP A 128 3.01 -32.00 -2.89
CA ASP A 128 3.67 -32.80 -3.93
C ASP A 128 2.77 -33.00 -5.15
N ALA A 129 1.46 -33.13 -4.92
CA ALA A 129 0.49 -33.33 -5.99
C ALA A 129 0.25 -32.07 -6.86
N LEU A 130 0.69 -30.88 -6.41
CA LEU A 130 0.64 -29.66 -7.21
C LEU A 130 1.57 -29.72 -8.44
N ASP A 131 2.60 -30.57 -8.40
CA ASP A 131 3.57 -30.73 -9.48
C ASP A 131 3.25 -31.88 -10.45
N LEU A 132 2.11 -32.56 -10.29
CA LEU A 132 1.71 -33.65 -11.18
C LEU A 132 1.47 -33.18 -12.62
N HIS A 133 1.83 -34.06 -13.56
CA HIS A 133 1.58 -33.86 -14.99
C HIS A 133 0.10 -34.02 -15.32
N ASP A 134 -0.60 -34.93 -14.63
CA ASP A 134 -2.03 -35.11 -14.74
C ASP A 134 -2.77 -33.86 -14.21
N THR A 135 -3.54 -33.23 -15.10
CA THR A 135 -4.23 -31.97 -14.79
C THR A 135 -5.40 -32.18 -13.84
N GLU A 136 -6.16 -33.27 -13.95
CA GLU A 136 -7.31 -33.54 -13.07
C GLU A 136 -6.84 -33.84 -11.64
N ALA A 137 -5.81 -34.68 -11.49
CA ALA A 137 -5.24 -34.96 -10.18
C ALA A 137 -4.64 -33.71 -9.54
N ARG A 138 -3.94 -32.87 -10.32
CA ARG A 138 -3.36 -31.61 -9.85
C ARG A 138 -4.43 -30.63 -9.37
N THR A 139 -5.49 -30.38 -10.15
CA THR A 139 -6.58 -29.47 -9.74
C THR A 139 -7.32 -30.02 -8.52
N THR A 140 -7.60 -31.32 -8.49
CA THR A 140 -8.23 -31.96 -7.32
C THR A 140 -7.41 -31.76 -6.06
N ALA A 141 -6.08 -31.96 -6.14
CA ALA A 141 -5.18 -31.74 -5.00
C ALA A 141 -5.11 -30.27 -4.59
N SER A 142 -5.06 -29.35 -5.55
CA SER A 142 -5.04 -27.90 -5.29
C SER A 142 -6.32 -27.44 -4.56
N HIS A 143 -7.50 -27.88 -5.02
CA HIS A 143 -8.78 -27.57 -4.38
C HIS A 143 -8.88 -28.21 -2.98
N ALA A 144 -8.40 -29.44 -2.82
CA ALA A 144 -8.35 -30.13 -1.53
C ALA A 144 -7.42 -29.42 -0.52
N LEU A 145 -6.25 -28.95 -0.97
CA LEU A 145 -5.34 -28.14 -0.15
C LEU A 145 -6.01 -26.83 0.28
N LEU A 146 -6.69 -26.15 -0.64
CA LEU A 146 -7.42 -24.92 -0.34
C LEU A 146 -8.54 -25.16 0.67
N TYR A 147 -9.28 -26.28 0.60
CA TYR A 147 -10.29 -26.64 1.59
C TYR A 147 -9.73 -26.71 3.02
N HIS A 148 -8.55 -27.30 3.20
CA HIS A 148 -7.90 -27.35 4.52
C HIS A 148 -7.40 -25.97 4.96
N LEU A 149 -6.82 -25.19 4.06
CA LEU A 149 -6.44 -23.79 4.36
C LEU A 149 -7.66 -22.92 4.72
N GLN A 150 -8.85 -23.24 4.21
CA GLN A 150 -10.12 -22.60 4.59
C GLN A 150 -10.69 -23.10 5.93
N GLY A 151 -9.94 -23.91 6.68
CA GLY A 151 -10.29 -24.34 8.04
C GLY A 151 -11.16 -25.58 8.10
N SER A 152 -11.20 -26.40 7.04
CA SER A 152 -11.97 -27.65 6.99
C SER A 152 -13.42 -27.48 7.49
N PHE A 153 -14.08 -26.42 7.02
CA PHE A 153 -15.33 -25.88 7.56
C PHE A 153 -16.50 -26.87 7.61
N GLY A 154 -16.40 -27.98 6.87
CA GLY A 154 -17.38 -29.06 6.89
C GLY A 154 -17.41 -29.90 8.18
N GLU A 155 -16.42 -29.76 9.07
CA GLU A 155 -16.31 -30.51 10.35
C GLU A 155 -16.26 -29.59 11.58
N THR A 156 -16.28 -28.27 11.40
CA THR A 156 -16.28 -27.32 12.51
C THR A 156 -17.70 -27.09 13.01
N ASP A 157 -17.86 -26.51 14.20
CA ASP A 157 -19.18 -26.10 14.72
C ASP A 157 -19.25 -24.59 15.02
N SER A 158 -18.10 -23.93 15.13
CA SER A 158 -17.99 -22.50 15.44
C SER A 158 -17.05 -21.76 14.47
N GLU A 159 -17.29 -20.44 14.28
CA GLU A 159 -16.40 -19.56 13.50
C GLU A 159 -14.99 -19.46 14.12
N GLN A 160 -14.90 -19.40 15.45
CA GLN A 160 -13.64 -19.35 16.19
C GLN A 160 -12.83 -20.63 16.01
N GLU A 161 -13.51 -21.79 16.03
CA GLU A 161 -12.87 -23.08 15.79
C GLU A 161 -12.34 -23.17 14.34
N GLN A 162 -13.12 -22.71 13.36
CA GLN A 162 -12.68 -22.63 11.98
C GLN A 162 -11.43 -21.77 11.84
N LEU A 163 -11.41 -20.58 12.46
CA LEU A 163 -10.26 -19.68 12.40
C LEU A 163 -9.01 -20.29 13.06
N ALA A 164 -9.18 -21.01 14.16
CA ALA A 164 -8.09 -21.74 14.80
C ALA A 164 -7.50 -22.81 13.86
N LEU A 165 -8.34 -23.57 13.17
CA LEU A 165 -7.90 -24.55 12.17
C LEU A 165 -7.23 -23.91 10.95
N ILE A 166 -7.72 -22.74 10.49
CA ILE A 166 -7.06 -21.98 9.41
C ILE A 166 -5.60 -21.69 9.80
N ARG A 167 -5.39 -21.15 11.02
CA ARG A 167 -4.05 -20.82 11.52
C ARG A 167 -3.17 -22.06 11.71
N GLU A 168 -3.71 -23.14 12.28
CA GLU A 168 -2.98 -24.40 12.48
C GLU A 168 -2.55 -25.01 11.13
N ASN A 169 -3.49 -25.08 10.17
CA ASN A 169 -3.22 -25.64 8.86
C ASN A 169 -2.24 -24.76 8.05
N ALA A 170 -2.39 -23.44 8.10
CA ALA A 170 -1.46 -22.50 7.48
C ALA A 170 -0.04 -22.64 8.04
N ARG A 171 0.11 -22.76 9.37
CA ARG A 171 1.41 -23.04 10.00
C ARG A 171 2.00 -24.36 9.54
N MET A 172 1.20 -25.43 9.51
CA MET A 172 1.68 -26.74 9.03
C MET A 172 2.18 -26.67 7.58
N VAL A 173 1.42 -26.02 6.68
CA VAL A 173 1.81 -25.81 5.28
C VAL A 173 3.10 -24.99 5.18
N PHE A 174 3.24 -23.93 5.97
CA PHE A 174 4.45 -23.12 6.03
C PHE A 174 5.68 -23.93 6.46
N GLU A 175 5.57 -24.69 7.55
CA GLU A 175 6.65 -25.56 8.06
C GLU A 175 7.03 -26.70 7.09
N LEU A 176 6.17 -27.02 6.13
CA LEU A 176 6.44 -28.03 5.09
C LEU A 176 7.12 -27.44 3.85
N GLY A 177 7.39 -26.13 3.82
CA GLY A 177 7.92 -25.44 2.63
C GLY A 177 6.85 -25.08 1.60
N GLY A 178 5.56 -25.21 1.94
CA GLY A 178 4.47 -25.13 0.97
C GLY A 178 4.31 -23.78 0.27
N ILE A 179 4.87 -22.69 0.80
CA ILE A 179 4.89 -21.40 0.08
C ILE A 179 5.63 -21.55 -1.25
N GLU A 180 6.78 -22.22 -1.27
CA GLU A 180 7.57 -22.40 -2.48
C GLU A 180 6.84 -23.29 -3.50
N ASP A 181 6.27 -24.40 -3.05
CA ASP A 181 5.51 -25.34 -3.89
C ASP A 181 4.29 -24.66 -4.53
N ILE A 182 3.48 -23.97 -3.71
CA ILE A 182 2.32 -23.23 -4.19
C ILE A 182 2.76 -22.11 -5.15
N PHE A 183 3.88 -21.44 -4.86
CA PHE A 183 4.38 -20.37 -5.71
C PHE A 183 4.88 -20.89 -7.06
N VAL A 184 5.55 -22.03 -7.10
CA VAL A 184 5.95 -22.69 -8.36
C VAL A 184 4.74 -23.08 -9.19
N ALA A 185 3.71 -23.68 -8.57
CA ALA A 185 2.45 -24.01 -9.24
C ALA A 185 1.74 -22.74 -9.77
N CYS A 186 1.70 -21.68 -8.96
CA CYS A 186 1.16 -20.38 -9.36
C CYS A 186 1.89 -19.79 -10.58
N LYS A 187 3.23 -19.79 -10.59
CA LYS A 187 4.04 -19.31 -11.72
C LYS A 187 3.72 -20.08 -12.99
N ARG A 188 3.59 -21.41 -12.89
CA ARG A 188 3.22 -22.28 -14.02
C ARG A 188 1.85 -21.93 -14.59
N ALA A 189 0.85 -21.73 -13.72
CA ALA A 189 -0.49 -21.34 -14.13
C ALA A 189 -0.51 -19.95 -14.79
N CYS A 190 0.15 -18.95 -14.19
CA CYS A 190 0.30 -17.61 -14.77
C CYS A 190 1.02 -17.62 -16.12
N TRP A 191 2.06 -18.44 -16.28
CA TRP A 191 2.79 -18.58 -17.54
C TRP A 191 1.92 -19.23 -18.62
N ARG A 192 1.18 -20.31 -18.30
CA ARG A 192 0.20 -20.93 -19.22
C ARG A 192 -0.85 -19.91 -19.67
N HIS A 193 -1.38 -19.12 -18.74
CA HIS A 193 -2.31 -18.04 -19.03
C HIS A 193 -1.69 -17.02 -20.00
N TYR A 194 -0.49 -16.51 -19.68
CA TYR A 194 0.23 -15.56 -20.54
C TYR A 194 0.44 -16.12 -21.94
N MET A 195 0.92 -17.36 -22.08
CA MET A 195 1.11 -17.99 -23.38
C MET A 195 -0.18 -18.06 -24.18
N LEU A 196 -1.23 -18.63 -23.61
CA LEU A 196 -2.51 -18.85 -24.30
C LEU A 196 -3.15 -17.52 -24.73
N ASN A 197 -3.05 -16.49 -23.90
CA ASN A 197 -3.54 -15.14 -24.21
C ASN A 197 -2.70 -14.41 -25.28
N ASN A 198 -1.48 -14.86 -25.55
CA ASN A 198 -0.61 -14.32 -26.60
C ASN A 198 -0.67 -15.11 -27.91
N LEU A 199 -1.31 -16.28 -27.95
CA LEU A 199 -1.54 -17.00 -29.20
C LEU A 199 -2.49 -16.20 -30.10
N SER A 200 -2.03 -15.90 -31.33
CA SER A 200 -2.83 -15.21 -32.34
C SER A 200 -3.96 -16.11 -32.84
N ASP A 201 -5.15 -15.54 -33.05
CA ASP A 201 -6.32 -16.28 -33.56
C ASP A 201 -6.17 -16.70 -35.05
N GLN A 202 -5.05 -16.38 -35.69
CA GLN A 202 -4.79 -16.57 -37.12
C GLN A 202 -3.66 -17.58 -37.44
N GLN A 203 -3.51 -18.64 -36.64
CA GLN A 203 -2.64 -19.75 -37.07
C GLN A 203 -3.32 -20.53 -38.20
N VAL A 204 -2.81 -20.34 -39.42
CA VAL A 204 -3.19 -21.09 -40.63
C VAL A 204 -3.06 -22.58 -40.35
N PRO A 205 -4.06 -23.41 -40.70
CA PRO A 205 -4.01 -24.85 -40.49
C PRO A 205 -2.83 -25.42 -41.27
N SER A 206 -1.80 -25.83 -40.54
CA SER A 206 -0.74 -26.70 -41.05
C SER A 206 -1.08 -28.12 -40.61
N GLU A 207 -0.86 -29.11 -41.48
CA GLU A 207 -1.42 -30.48 -41.43
C GLU A 207 -1.15 -31.28 -40.13
N ASN A 208 -0.38 -30.75 -39.16
CA ASN A 208 -0.03 -31.41 -37.90
C ASN A 208 -0.26 -30.57 -36.62
N THR A 209 -0.90 -29.40 -36.70
CA THR A 209 -1.19 -28.56 -35.52
C THR A 209 -2.69 -28.49 -35.27
N GLN A 210 -3.18 -29.09 -34.18
CA GLN A 210 -4.55 -28.86 -33.70
C GLN A 210 -4.70 -27.37 -33.40
N VAL A 211 -5.39 -26.64 -34.28
CA VAL A 211 -5.73 -25.23 -34.05
C VAL A 211 -6.86 -25.23 -33.02
N LEU A 212 -6.57 -24.78 -31.80
CA LEU A 212 -7.57 -24.54 -30.77
C LEU A 212 -8.63 -23.59 -31.33
N THR A 213 -9.90 -23.99 -31.28
CA THR A 213 -10.99 -23.08 -31.64
C THR A 213 -11.03 -21.89 -30.67
N PRO A 214 -11.55 -20.72 -31.09
CA PRO A 214 -11.69 -19.57 -30.20
C PRO A 214 -12.50 -19.86 -28.92
N GLN A 215 -13.46 -20.80 -29.02
CA GLN A 215 -14.26 -21.25 -27.90
C GLN A 215 -13.46 -22.14 -26.93
N GLU A 216 -12.74 -23.15 -27.43
CA GLU A 216 -11.87 -24.00 -26.60
C GLU A 216 -10.76 -23.18 -25.91
N LYS A 217 -10.25 -22.15 -26.59
CA LYS A 217 -9.29 -21.20 -26.02
C LYS A 217 -9.90 -20.46 -24.83
N ALA A 218 -11.15 -20.01 -24.94
CA ALA A 218 -11.85 -19.30 -23.87
C ALA A 218 -12.11 -20.21 -22.66
N GLU A 219 -12.59 -21.43 -22.88
CA GLU A 219 -12.82 -22.44 -21.84
C GLU A 219 -11.51 -22.81 -21.10
N CYS A 220 -10.41 -22.96 -21.85
CA CYS A 220 -9.10 -23.23 -21.26
C CYS A 220 -8.58 -22.03 -20.45
N LEU A 221 -8.77 -20.80 -20.91
CA LEU A 221 -8.42 -19.60 -20.14
C LEU A 221 -9.24 -19.49 -18.85
N GLU A 222 -10.53 -19.81 -18.88
CA GLU A 222 -11.38 -19.84 -17.70
C GLU A 222 -10.88 -20.87 -16.67
N SER A 223 -10.58 -22.09 -17.11
CA SER A 223 -10.01 -23.14 -16.25
C SER A 223 -8.67 -22.69 -15.62
N ILE A 224 -7.80 -22.05 -16.41
CA ILE A 224 -6.52 -21.52 -15.89
C ILE A 224 -6.77 -20.36 -14.91
N ASN A 225 -7.76 -19.50 -15.14
CA ASN A 225 -8.11 -18.41 -14.22
C ASN A 225 -8.59 -18.96 -12.86
N VAL A 226 -9.36 -20.06 -12.85
CA VAL A 226 -9.74 -20.76 -11.62
C VAL A 226 -8.52 -21.36 -10.92
N GLU A 227 -7.59 -21.98 -11.67
CA GLU A 227 -6.33 -22.52 -11.13
C GLU A 227 -5.47 -21.39 -10.48
N ILE A 228 -5.32 -20.24 -11.16
CA ILE A 228 -4.62 -19.06 -10.62
C ILE A 228 -5.32 -18.52 -9.39
N SER A 229 -6.65 -18.36 -9.42
CA SER A 229 -7.46 -17.87 -8.31
C SER A 229 -7.30 -18.77 -7.08
N THR A 230 -7.22 -20.08 -7.27
CA THR A 230 -6.99 -21.06 -6.21
C THR A 230 -5.62 -20.88 -5.57
N HIS A 231 -4.56 -20.79 -6.38
CA HIS A 231 -3.20 -20.57 -5.87
C HIS A 231 -3.04 -19.22 -5.15
N PHE A 232 -3.66 -18.16 -5.67
CA PHE A 232 -3.72 -16.88 -4.95
C PHE A 232 -4.43 -17.00 -3.61
N SER A 233 -5.51 -17.77 -3.54
CA SER A 233 -6.25 -18.02 -2.30
C SER A 233 -5.42 -18.81 -1.28
N GLN A 234 -4.67 -19.81 -1.75
CA GLN A 234 -3.76 -20.59 -0.90
C GLN A 234 -2.65 -19.70 -0.33
N LEU A 235 -1.94 -18.94 -1.18
CA LEU A 235 -0.88 -18.03 -0.76
C LEU A 235 -1.41 -16.94 0.20
N TYR A 236 -2.54 -16.32 -0.15
CA TYR A 236 -3.15 -15.28 0.67
C TYR A 236 -3.47 -15.79 2.07
N THR A 237 -4.09 -16.97 2.17
CA THR A 237 -4.47 -17.56 3.45
C THR A 237 -3.26 -17.85 4.33
N VAL A 238 -2.17 -18.39 3.75
CA VAL A 238 -0.94 -18.66 4.50
C VAL A 238 -0.27 -17.36 4.96
N ILE A 239 -0.13 -16.38 4.08
CA ILE A 239 0.52 -15.08 4.38
C ILE A 239 -0.26 -14.32 5.45
N GLU A 240 -1.58 -14.26 5.31
CA GLU A 240 -2.44 -13.53 6.24
C GLU A 240 -2.51 -14.19 7.62
N SER A 241 -2.48 -15.54 7.67
CA SER A 241 -2.52 -16.29 8.92
C SER A 241 -1.23 -16.21 9.74
N LEU A 242 -0.09 -16.02 9.08
CA LEU A 242 1.25 -15.98 9.68
C LEU A 242 1.84 -14.56 9.67
N ARG A 243 1.00 -13.54 9.44
CA ARG A 243 1.43 -12.15 9.38
C ARG A 243 2.07 -11.75 10.72
N GLY A 244 3.24 -11.11 10.62
CA GLY A 244 4.02 -10.65 11.77
C GLY A 244 5.17 -11.58 12.16
N GLU A 245 5.23 -12.80 11.61
CA GLU A 245 6.38 -13.69 11.80
C GLU A 245 7.51 -13.33 10.84
N PHE A 246 8.70 -13.03 11.37
CA PHE A 246 9.85 -12.65 10.54
C PHE A 246 10.31 -13.76 9.58
N ALA A 247 10.21 -15.03 9.99
CA ALA A 247 10.52 -16.18 9.15
C ALA A 247 9.67 -16.22 7.88
N LEU A 248 8.42 -15.74 7.93
CA LEU A 248 7.60 -15.59 6.73
C LEU A 248 8.20 -14.55 5.79
N SER A 249 8.59 -13.38 6.33
CA SER A 249 9.22 -12.30 5.55
C SER A 249 10.47 -12.79 4.82
N GLU A 250 11.32 -13.57 5.50
CA GLU A 250 12.51 -14.16 4.90
C GLU A 250 12.16 -15.04 3.70
N ILE A 251 11.25 -16.02 3.87
CA ILE A 251 10.85 -16.92 2.77
C ILE A 251 10.26 -16.14 1.60
N LEU A 252 9.40 -15.14 1.87
CA LEU A 252 8.81 -14.31 0.81
C LEU A 252 9.86 -13.56 0.00
N MET A 253 10.96 -13.14 0.63
CA MET A 253 12.04 -12.38 -0.01
C MET A 253 13.17 -13.24 -0.57
N THR A 254 13.35 -14.48 -0.11
CA THR A 254 14.34 -15.43 -0.65
C THR A 254 13.81 -16.25 -1.81
N THR A 255 12.48 -16.37 -1.97
CA THR A 255 11.88 -17.00 -3.16
C THR A 255 12.42 -16.40 -4.46
N SER A 256 12.45 -17.20 -5.54
CA SER A 256 13.02 -16.79 -6.82
C SER A 256 11.96 -16.68 -7.93
N PRO A 257 11.70 -15.47 -8.47
CA PRO A 257 12.00 -14.15 -7.88
C PRO A 257 11.18 -13.92 -6.59
N PRO A 258 11.52 -12.91 -5.76
CA PRO A 258 10.79 -12.64 -4.52
C PRO A 258 9.30 -12.44 -4.79
N LEU A 259 8.45 -13.05 -3.96
CA LEU A 259 7.00 -13.09 -4.20
C LEU A 259 6.40 -11.70 -4.45
N PRO A 260 6.66 -10.67 -3.62
CA PRO A 260 6.09 -9.33 -3.85
C PRO A 260 6.51 -8.72 -5.20
N ILE A 261 7.75 -8.98 -5.63
CA ILE A 261 8.32 -8.47 -6.88
C ILE A 261 7.65 -9.16 -8.07
N TYR A 262 7.46 -10.48 -8.00
CA TYR A 262 6.76 -11.24 -9.02
C TYR A 262 5.31 -10.77 -9.20
N LEU A 263 4.57 -10.62 -8.10
CA LEU A 263 3.17 -10.20 -8.15
C LEU A 263 3.02 -8.77 -8.69
N LEU A 264 3.93 -7.86 -8.31
CA LEU A 264 3.97 -6.52 -8.87
C LEU A 264 4.26 -6.53 -10.39
N GLY A 265 5.12 -7.45 -10.84
CA GLY A 265 5.35 -7.71 -12.27
C GLY A 265 4.09 -8.20 -13.00
N LEU A 266 3.30 -9.09 -12.38
CA LEU A 266 2.02 -9.51 -12.93
C LEU A 266 1.05 -8.33 -13.07
N ILE A 267 0.96 -7.45 -12.07
CA ILE A 267 0.14 -6.23 -12.16
C ILE A 267 0.61 -5.36 -13.33
N ALA A 268 1.92 -5.15 -13.48
CA ALA A 268 2.47 -4.36 -14.58
C ALA A 268 2.11 -4.90 -15.97
N ASN A 269 2.06 -6.23 -16.12
CA ASN A 269 1.75 -6.91 -17.38
C ASN A 269 0.28 -6.74 -17.81
N LEU A 270 -0.63 -6.31 -16.92
CA LEU A 270 -2.02 -6.02 -17.26
C LEU A 270 -2.20 -4.69 -18.02
N ARG A 271 -1.13 -3.90 -18.24
CA ARG A 271 -1.19 -2.57 -18.87
C ARG A 271 -1.75 -2.61 -20.30
N GLU A 272 -1.27 -3.56 -21.09
CA GLU A 272 -1.46 -3.61 -22.55
C GLU A 272 -2.67 -4.46 -22.97
N LYS A 273 -3.10 -5.42 -22.15
CA LYS A 273 -4.21 -6.33 -22.45
C LYS A 273 -5.19 -6.35 -21.28
N SER A 274 -6.43 -5.92 -21.53
CA SER A 274 -7.54 -6.21 -20.60
C SER A 274 -7.79 -7.71 -20.61
N ILE A 275 -7.43 -8.39 -19.52
CA ILE A 275 -7.60 -9.83 -19.44
C ILE A 275 -8.97 -10.11 -18.84
N GLY A 276 -9.96 -10.37 -19.70
CA GLY A 276 -11.27 -10.83 -19.25
C GLY A 276 -11.12 -12.08 -18.37
N GLY A 277 -11.74 -12.09 -17.20
CA GLY A 277 -11.74 -13.22 -16.27
C GLY A 277 -10.49 -13.37 -15.37
N PHE A 278 -9.42 -12.61 -15.57
CA PHE A 278 -8.26 -12.70 -14.68
C PHE A 278 -8.59 -12.21 -13.27
N PRO A 279 -8.15 -12.89 -12.19
CA PRO A 279 -8.53 -12.56 -10.81
C PRO A 279 -7.77 -11.34 -10.26
N VAL A 280 -8.00 -10.16 -10.83
CA VAL A 280 -7.30 -8.90 -10.51
C VAL A 280 -7.45 -8.51 -9.04
N LYS A 281 -8.65 -8.66 -8.46
CA LYS A 281 -8.88 -8.37 -7.02
C LYS A 281 -7.93 -9.17 -6.14
N LYS A 282 -7.88 -10.49 -6.35
CA LYS A 282 -7.03 -11.39 -5.57
C LYS A 282 -5.54 -11.08 -5.77
N LEU A 283 -5.12 -10.77 -7.01
CA LEU A 283 -3.74 -10.34 -7.29
C LEU A 283 -3.36 -9.07 -6.51
N VAL A 284 -4.21 -8.03 -6.54
CA VAL A 284 -3.93 -6.75 -5.86
C VAL A 284 -3.85 -6.94 -4.34
N LEU A 285 -4.81 -7.65 -3.76
CA LEU A 285 -4.83 -7.93 -2.31
C LEU A 285 -3.65 -8.79 -1.88
N LEU A 286 -3.34 -9.86 -2.63
CA LEU A 286 -2.18 -10.69 -2.35
C LEU A 286 -0.87 -9.90 -2.47
N THR A 287 -0.74 -9.04 -3.48
CA THR A 287 0.44 -8.18 -3.64
C THR A 287 0.59 -7.28 -2.41
N TRP A 288 -0.49 -6.63 -1.98
CA TRP A 288 -0.49 -5.82 -0.77
C TRP A 288 -0.03 -6.64 0.44
N LYS A 289 -0.71 -7.74 0.77
CA LYS A 289 -0.38 -8.53 1.96
C LYS A 289 1.02 -9.12 1.91
N SER A 290 1.51 -9.51 0.73
CA SER A 290 2.89 -9.98 0.56
C SER A 290 3.93 -8.90 0.86
N VAL A 291 3.70 -7.66 0.41
CA VAL A 291 4.58 -6.52 0.69
C VAL A 291 4.56 -6.20 2.17
N LEU A 292 3.37 -6.13 2.78
CA LEU A 292 3.20 -5.84 4.19
C LEU A 292 3.83 -6.93 5.08
N ALA A 293 3.66 -8.21 4.72
CA ALA A 293 4.27 -9.32 5.44
C ALA A 293 5.80 -9.35 5.30
N SER A 294 6.34 -8.88 4.17
CA SER A 294 7.79 -8.84 3.94
C SER A 294 8.47 -7.69 4.68
N LEU A 295 7.86 -6.50 4.66
CA LEU A 295 8.49 -5.27 5.16
C LEU A 295 8.02 -4.85 6.55
N GLY A 296 6.89 -5.41 7.01
CA GLY A 296 6.24 -5.02 8.26
C GLY A 296 5.29 -3.83 8.09
N GLY A 297 4.52 -3.58 9.14
CA GLY A 297 3.57 -2.47 9.22
C GLY A 297 4.21 -1.13 9.58
N TYR A 298 3.36 -0.17 9.94
CA TYR A 298 3.69 1.19 10.33
C TYR A 298 4.70 1.25 11.47
N GLU A 299 4.57 0.40 12.49
CA GLU A 299 5.54 0.36 13.60
C GLU A 299 6.95 -0.03 13.12
N ALA A 300 7.06 -1.07 12.28
CA ALA A 300 8.35 -1.47 11.71
C ALA A 300 8.93 -0.36 10.82
N LEU A 301 8.08 0.30 10.04
CA LEU A 301 8.49 1.45 9.24
C LEU A 301 9.02 2.62 10.09
N GLN A 302 8.35 2.98 11.19
CA GLN A 302 8.83 4.06 12.07
C GLN A 302 10.18 3.70 12.68
N ARG A 303 10.33 2.47 13.20
CA ARG A 303 11.61 1.97 13.70
C ARG A 303 12.72 2.02 12.65
N CYS A 304 12.43 1.58 11.42
CA CYS A 304 13.37 1.67 10.31
C CYS A 304 13.72 3.12 9.96
N LYS A 305 12.74 4.05 9.92
CA LYS A 305 12.97 5.47 9.65
C LYS A 305 13.85 6.14 10.69
N GLU A 306 13.55 5.89 11.96
CA GLU A 306 14.33 6.38 13.10
C GLU A 306 15.74 5.79 13.07
N GLY A 307 15.87 4.48 12.85
CA GLY A 307 17.16 3.83 12.79
C GLY A 307 18.03 4.26 11.61
N VAL A 308 17.46 4.45 10.41
CA VAL A 308 18.17 5.05 9.27
C VAL A 308 18.57 6.48 9.61
N ARG A 309 17.69 7.27 10.24
CA ARG A 309 17.99 8.65 10.63
C ARG A 309 19.18 8.71 11.61
N SER A 310 19.21 7.83 12.61
CA SER A 310 20.34 7.68 13.53
C SER A 310 21.60 7.18 12.83
N ARG A 311 21.48 6.24 11.87
CA ARG A 311 22.61 5.74 11.08
C ARG A 311 23.27 6.84 10.25
N GLU A 312 22.47 7.74 9.69
CA GLU A 312 22.92 8.91 8.93
C GLU A 312 23.44 10.07 9.82
N GLY A 313 23.34 9.94 11.16
CA GLY A 313 23.75 10.99 12.09
C GLY A 313 22.85 12.23 12.08
N LEU A 314 21.57 12.07 11.76
CA LEU A 314 20.61 13.16 11.80
C LEU A 314 19.89 13.20 13.16
N ALA A 315 19.76 14.40 13.74
CA ALA A 315 19.08 14.59 15.03
C ALA A 315 17.61 14.12 14.96
N PRO A 316 17.06 13.48 16.01
CA PRO A 316 15.66 13.08 16.03
C PRO A 316 14.73 14.27 15.82
N LYS A 317 13.51 14.03 15.35
CA LYS A 317 12.53 15.10 15.15
C LYS A 317 12.19 15.70 16.53
N SER A 318 12.46 16.99 16.72
CA SER A 318 12.13 17.67 17.97
C SER A 318 10.62 17.87 18.10
N ALA A 319 10.08 17.89 19.32
CA ALA A 319 8.65 18.18 19.56
C ALA A 319 8.22 19.54 18.97
N ILE A 320 9.17 20.47 18.88
CA ILE A 320 8.99 21.81 18.30
C ILE A 320 8.85 21.70 16.77
N ALA A 321 9.73 20.94 16.11
CA ALA A 321 9.66 20.66 14.68
C ALA A 321 8.49 19.74 14.29
N GLU A 322 7.87 19.03 15.23
CA GLU A 322 6.59 18.32 14.98
C GLU A 322 5.42 19.27 14.79
N SER A 323 5.39 20.38 15.54
CA SER A 323 4.31 21.37 15.44
C SER A 323 4.51 22.31 14.25
N VAL A 324 5.73 22.83 14.05
CA VAL A 324 6.05 23.78 12.96
C VAL A 324 7.44 23.46 12.39
N PRO A 325 7.56 22.51 11.47
CA PRO A 325 8.86 22.20 10.86
C PRO A 325 9.30 23.30 9.89
N VAL A 326 10.57 23.70 9.98
CA VAL A 326 11.25 24.54 8.98
C VAL A 326 12.03 23.63 8.03
N SER A 327 11.74 23.71 6.73
CA SER A 327 12.46 22.96 5.71
C SER A 327 13.74 23.68 5.27
N PRO A 328 14.71 22.99 4.62
CA PRO A 328 15.86 23.63 4.01
C PRO A 328 15.50 24.75 3.02
N GLN A 329 14.36 24.64 2.32
CA GLN A 329 13.88 25.69 1.41
C GLN A 329 13.42 26.94 2.16
N ASP A 330 12.70 26.76 3.28
CA ASP A 330 12.29 27.87 4.15
C ASP A 330 13.51 28.59 4.72
N MET A 331 14.54 27.83 5.09
CA MET A 331 15.81 28.36 5.56
C MET A 331 16.51 29.22 4.50
N ARG A 332 16.54 28.74 3.24
CA ARG A 332 17.10 29.50 2.12
C ARG A 332 16.31 30.78 1.86
N GLN A 333 14.98 30.71 1.90
CA GLN A 333 14.13 31.87 1.73
C GLN A 333 14.38 32.90 2.83
N PHE A 334 14.45 32.47 4.09
CA PHE A 334 14.78 33.33 5.21
C PHE A 334 16.16 33.99 5.06
N HIS A 335 17.17 33.23 4.67
CA HIS A 335 18.51 33.75 4.40
C HIS A 335 18.50 34.83 3.30
N ALA A 336 17.80 34.58 2.19
CA ALA A 336 17.68 35.55 1.11
C ALA A 336 16.97 36.83 1.55
N GLU A 337 15.90 36.72 2.34
CA GLU A 337 15.17 37.87 2.88
C GLU A 337 16.02 38.69 3.87
N VAL A 338 16.78 38.02 4.75
CA VAL A 338 17.67 38.68 5.70
C VAL A 338 18.81 39.37 4.98
N THR A 339 19.42 38.71 3.99
CA THR A 339 20.52 39.28 3.19
C THR A 339 20.05 40.50 2.40
N ALA A 340 18.85 40.44 1.81
CA ALA A 340 18.25 41.57 1.10
C ALA A 340 17.90 42.73 2.04
N LYS A 341 17.39 42.45 3.25
CA LYS A 341 16.99 43.47 4.23
C LYS A 341 18.17 44.04 5.02
N TYR A 342 19.22 43.25 5.25
CA TYR A 342 20.37 43.60 6.10
C TYR A 342 21.71 43.18 5.45
N PRO A 343 22.13 43.83 4.35
CA PRO A 343 23.31 43.39 3.58
C PRO A 343 24.65 43.49 4.34
N THR A 344 24.70 44.25 5.44
CA THR A 344 25.90 44.47 6.24
C THR A 344 26.07 43.49 7.41
N LEU A 345 25.12 42.56 7.59
CA LEU A 345 25.20 41.51 8.61
C LEU A 345 26.31 40.48 8.25
N VAL A 346 27.20 40.16 9.20
CA VAL A 346 28.41 39.34 8.96
C VAL A 346 28.08 37.83 8.82
N ASP A 347 28.79 37.15 7.91
CA ASP A 347 28.65 35.71 7.56
C ASP A 347 28.76 34.73 8.76
N GLU A 348 29.52 35.04 9.81
CA GLU A 348 29.66 34.14 10.97
C GLU A 348 28.33 33.91 11.71
N GLN A 349 27.41 34.87 11.72
CA GLN A 349 26.07 34.67 12.29
C GLN A 349 25.13 33.90 11.34
N GLN A 350 25.47 33.81 10.06
CA GLN A 350 24.74 33.04 9.06
C GLN A 350 25.26 31.59 8.94
N ALA A 351 26.34 31.25 9.64
CA ALA A 351 26.95 29.91 9.61
C ALA A 351 25.97 28.80 10.02
N GLY A 352 25.07 29.07 10.98
CA GLY A 352 24.02 28.13 11.40
C GLY A 352 22.97 27.85 10.31
N LEU A 353 22.89 28.67 9.27
CA LEU A 353 21.97 28.50 8.13
C LEU A 353 22.57 27.69 6.99
N LEU A 354 23.89 27.45 6.99
CA LEU A 354 24.61 26.78 5.89
C LEU A 354 24.03 25.39 5.60
N ALA A 355 23.59 24.68 6.64
CA ALA A 355 22.87 23.41 6.53
C ALA A 355 21.65 23.53 5.62
N GLY A 356 20.74 24.45 5.93
CA GLY A 356 19.52 24.64 5.15
C GLY A 356 19.80 25.17 3.74
N ILE A 357 20.74 26.11 3.60
CA ILE A 357 21.08 26.71 2.29
C ILE A 357 21.65 25.64 1.35
N THR A 358 22.66 24.90 1.78
CA THR A 358 23.31 23.86 0.94
C THR A 358 22.37 22.70 0.61
N LEU A 359 21.51 22.30 1.56
CA LEU A 359 20.55 21.21 1.37
C LEU A 359 19.31 21.65 0.56
N SER A 360 19.07 22.95 0.40
CA SER A 360 17.95 23.43 -0.42
C SER A 360 18.17 23.21 -1.92
N ASP A 361 19.42 23.09 -2.36
CA ASP A 361 19.82 22.89 -3.76
C ASP A 361 19.80 21.44 -4.23
N VAL A 362 19.38 20.51 -3.36
CA VAL A 362 19.48 19.07 -3.61
C VAL A 362 18.75 18.62 -4.88
N THR A 363 17.59 19.22 -5.16
CA THR A 363 16.76 18.89 -6.33
C THR A 363 17.03 19.80 -7.53
N SER A 364 18.00 20.72 -7.45
CA SER A 364 18.35 21.59 -8.57
C SER A 364 18.94 20.78 -9.73
N ALA A 365 18.80 21.27 -10.97
CA ALA A 365 19.40 20.62 -12.13
C ALA A 365 20.93 20.48 -11.94
N LEU A 366 21.49 19.36 -12.42
CA LEU A 366 22.95 19.16 -12.38
C LEU A 366 23.62 20.04 -13.45
N PRO A 367 24.82 20.59 -13.19
CA PRO A 367 25.55 21.36 -14.19
C PRO A 367 25.91 20.46 -15.37
N THR A 368 25.39 20.76 -16.56
CA THR A 368 25.69 20.01 -17.79
C THR A 368 27.10 20.37 -18.26
N ARG A 369 27.98 19.37 -18.42
CA ARG A 369 29.36 19.56 -18.90
C ARG A 369 29.36 20.03 -20.36
N LEU A 370 29.29 21.34 -20.58
CA LEU A 370 29.49 21.93 -21.91
C LEU A 370 30.93 21.69 -22.36
N LYS A 371 31.10 21.09 -23.54
CA LYS A 371 32.38 20.94 -24.23
C LYS A 371 33.02 22.30 -24.43
N GLY A 372 34.31 22.40 -24.15
CA GLY A 372 35.07 23.63 -24.17
C GLY A 372 35.09 24.33 -25.53
N ASN A 373 34.92 25.64 -25.49
CA ASN A 373 35.78 26.69 -26.04
C ASN A 373 34.97 27.98 -26.16
N GLY A 374 35.45 29.04 -25.53
CA GLY A 374 34.92 30.39 -25.73
C GLY A 374 34.66 31.09 -24.41
N GLN A 375 35.41 32.17 -24.19
CA GLN A 375 35.18 33.15 -23.14
C GLN A 375 33.71 33.57 -23.10
N GLY A 376 33.14 33.57 -21.90
CA GLY A 376 31.78 33.98 -21.66
C GLY A 376 31.31 33.43 -20.32
N ASP A 377 31.71 34.12 -19.26
CA ASP A 377 30.92 34.32 -18.05
C ASP A 377 30.10 33.13 -17.51
N GLU A 378 30.52 32.62 -16.36
CA GLU A 378 29.70 31.86 -15.42
C GLU A 378 28.57 32.72 -14.82
N THR A 379 27.80 33.42 -15.66
CA THR A 379 26.67 34.27 -15.27
C THR A 379 25.35 33.51 -15.17
N HIS A 380 25.34 32.17 -15.17
CA HIS A 380 24.09 31.42 -15.03
C HIS A 380 23.59 31.29 -13.57
N LEU A 381 24.28 31.92 -12.60
CA LEU A 381 23.78 32.29 -11.27
C LEU A 381 23.23 33.73 -11.20
N VAL A 382 23.30 34.51 -12.29
CA VAL A 382 22.71 35.87 -12.36
C VAL A 382 21.17 35.80 -12.28
N MET A 383 20.64 34.57 -12.41
CA MET A 383 19.25 34.14 -12.54
C MET A 383 18.71 33.35 -11.32
N ASP A 384 19.16 33.59 -10.09
CA ASP A 384 18.41 34.54 -9.26
C ASP A 384 17.77 35.66 -10.13
N GLU A 385 16.81 35.28 -11.06
CA GLU A 385 15.86 35.83 -12.11
C GLU A 385 14.31 36.06 -12.00
N GLU A 386 13.70 36.66 -10.98
CA GLU A 386 12.45 37.49 -10.82
C GLU A 386 11.82 37.29 -9.41
N ARG A 387 12.66 36.91 -8.42
CA ARG A 387 12.56 37.05 -6.92
C ARG A 387 13.73 37.78 -6.16
N LEU A 388 14.59 38.70 -6.63
CA LEU A 388 14.55 39.62 -7.77
C LEU A 388 13.13 39.90 -8.31
N ALA A 389 12.88 40.77 -9.27
CA ALA A 389 11.58 41.45 -9.46
C ALA A 389 10.90 42.04 -8.20
N VAL A 390 10.43 41.22 -7.26
CA VAL A 390 9.31 41.45 -6.40
C VAL A 390 9.39 40.47 -5.21
N ALA A 391 10.13 40.82 -4.15
CA ALA A 391 9.60 40.66 -2.80
C ALA A 391 8.28 41.45 -2.76
N LYS A 392 7.23 40.83 -3.33
CA LYS A 392 5.87 41.34 -3.61
C LYS A 392 5.72 42.85 -3.47
N SER A 393 5.83 43.57 -4.60
CA SER A 393 5.40 44.94 -4.85
C SER A 393 4.41 45.29 -3.79
N ALA A 394 4.79 46.17 -2.85
CA ALA A 394 3.81 46.82 -2.01
C ALA A 394 2.79 45.87 -1.35
N ALA A 395 3.00 45.49 -0.09
CA ALA A 395 1.88 45.69 0.83
C ALA A 395 1.59 47.20 0.77
N ALA A 396 0.80 47.64 -0.22
CA ALA A 396 0.55 49.04 -0.48
C ALA A 396 0.01 49.62 0.82
N PRO A 397 0.69 50.60 1.46
CA PRO A 397 0.00 51.36 2.47
C PRO A 397 -1.18 52.03 1.74
N PRO A 398 -2.40 52.05 2.32
CA PRO A 398 -3.49 52.82 1.74
C PRO A 398 -3.00 54.26 1.53
N PRO A 399 -3.44 54.96 0.48
CA PRO A 399 -2.91 56.29 0.16
C PRO A 399 -3.12 57.21 1.37
N LEU A 400 -2.01 57.57 2.03
CA LEU A 400 -2.04 58.46 3.18
C LEU A 400 -2.29 59.87 2.68
N LYS A 401 -3.45 60.42 3.06
CA LYS A 401 -3.79 61.83 2.87
C LYS A 401 -2.68 62.71 3.44
N PRO A 402 -2.24 63.76 2.73
CA PRO A 402 -1.12 64.60 3.15
C PRO A 402 -1.51 65.36 4.41
N GLY A 403 -0.83 65.10 5.53
CA GLY A 403 -1.14 65.83 6.77
C GLY A 403 -0.42 65.42 8.05
N ARG A 404 0.32 64.31 8.11
CA ARG A 404 1.21 64.03 9.24
C ARG A 404 2.48 63.34 8.78
N GLN A 405 3.62 63.99 8.98
CA GLN A 405 4.93 63.34 8.97
C GLN A 405 4.90 62.22 10.00
N LYS A 406 4.72 60.98 9.53
CA LYS A 406 5.06 59.79 10.30
C LYS A 406 6.32 59.26 9.65
N PHE A 407 7.38 59.12 10.46
CA PHE A 407 8.58 58.37 10.13
C PHE A 407 8.17 56.93 9.81
N GLN A 408 7.73 56.68 8.58
CA GLN A 408 7.35 55.36 8.11
C GLN A 408 8.51 54.86 7.25
N THR A 409 9.24 53.91 7.80
CA THR A 409 10.39 53.27 7.17
C THR A 409 9.95 52.58 5.88
N ASP A 410 10.59 52.91 4.77
CA ASP A 410 10.37 52.28 3.48
C ASP A 410 10.86 50.83 3.53
N GLN A 411 9.92 49.88 3.62
CA GLN A 411 10.22 48.45 3.76
C GLN A 411 10.87 47.85 2.50
N SER A 412 10.91 48.60 1.39
CA SER A 412 11.55 48.16 0.14
C SER A 412 13.05 48.44 0.09
N ARG A 413 13.59 49.20 1.04
CA ARG A 413 15.01 49.58 1.07
C ARG A 413 15.80 48.75 2.09
N PRO A 414 17.01 48.30 1.75
CA PRO A 414 17.88 47.61 2.69
C PRO A 414 18.24 48.52 3.86
N PHE A 415 18.23 47.96 5.06
CA PHE A 415 18.71 48.62 6.27
C PHE A 415 20.23 48.51 6.32
N ILE A 416 20.91 49.64 6.13
CA ILE A 416 22.36 49.72 6.27
C ILE A 416 22.65 49.91 7.76
N LEU A 417 23.00 48.81 8.44
CA LEU A 417 23.37 48.81 9.85
C LEU A 417 24.90 48.66 9.98
N PRO A 418 25.56 49.28 10.98
CA PRO A 418 27.02 49.28 11.11
C PRO A 418 27.57 47.96 11.67
N PHE A 419 27.11 46.81 11.18
CA PHE A 419 27.52 45.49 11.65
C PHE A 419 28.82 44.98 11.02
N SER A 420 29.39 45.70 10.04
CA SER A 420 30.62 45.30 9.34
C SER A 420 31.91 45.44 10.17
N SER A 421 31.84 46.05 11.36
CA SER A 421 33.01 46.24 12.23
C SER A 421 32.95 45.29 13.42
N GLU A 422 34.07 44.62 13.71
CA GLU A 422 34.21 43.67 14.83
C GLU A 422 33.74 44.23 16.18
N LYS A 423 33.79 45.56 16.34
CA LYS A 423 33.38 46.28 17.56
C LYS A 423 31.86 46.32 17.78
N PHE A 424 31.06 46.04 16.77
CA PHE A 424 29.59 46.09 16.81
C PHE A 424 28.94 44.72 16.56
N ARG A 425 29.73 43.62 16.59
CA ARG A 425 29.23 42.22 16.45
C ARG A 425 28.11 41.90 17.45
N ASP A 426 28.21 42.42 18.68
CA ASP A 426 27.28 42.14 19.77
C ASP A 426 25.99 42.98 19.71
N GLN A 427 25.80 43.83 18.70
CA GLN A 427 24.66 44.75 18.61
C GLN A 427 23.61 44.35 17.57
N VAL A 428 23.60 43.08 17.13
CA VAL A 428 22.52 42.59 16.26
C VAL A 428 21.20 42.63 17.04
N PRO A 429 20.12 43.23 16.49
CA PRO A 429 18.84 43.32 17.16
C PRO A 429 18.34 41.97 17.66
N LEU A 430 17.82 41.95 18.89
CA LEU A 430 17.31 40.74 19.54
C LEU A 430 16.30 39.99 18.66
N GLY A 431 15.39 40.70 17.97
CA GLY A 431 14.42 40.04 17.09
C GLY A 431 15.03 39.32 15.89
N ILE A 432 16.21 39.75 15.41
CA ILE A 432 16.93 39.06 14.34
C ILE A 432 17.62 37.81 14.92
N GLN A 433 18.26 37.94 16.08
CA GLN A 433 18.88 36.81 16.79
C GLN A 433 17.84 35.73 17.16
N GLU A 434 16.68 36.15 17.67
CA GLU A 434 15.55 35.28 18.00
C GLU A 434 15.04 34.57 16.75
N ALA A 435 14.88 35.29 15.63
CA ALA A 435 14.50 34.67 14.36
C ALA A 435 15.53 33.62 13.89
N PHE A 436 16.84 33.92 13.95
CA PHE A 436 17.87 32.92 13.63
C PHE A 436 17.76 31.68 14.51
N SER A 437 17.59 31.85 15.83
CA SER A 437 17.43 30.72 16.76
C SER A 437 16.17 29.92 16.45
N LEU A 438 15.03 30.57 16.16
CA LEU A 438 13.79 29.89 15.82
C LEU A 438 13.93 29.07 14.54
N TYR A 439 14.51 29.64 13.48
CA TYR A 439 14.71 28.90 12.24
C TYR A 439 15.66 27.71 12.44
N GLN A 440 16.71 27.88 13.25
CA GLN A 440 17.67 26.81 13.56
C GLN A 440 17.04 25.70 14.43
N ASP A 441 16.30 26.06 15.48
CA ASP A 441 15.66 25.12 16.41
C ASP A 441 14.51 24.33 15.75
N HIS A 442 13.83 24.96 14.79
CA HIS A 442 12.77 24.34 14.00
C HIS A 442 13.28 23.64 12.72
N LEU A 443 14.58 23.74 12.39
CA LEU A 443 15.14 23.14 11.19
C LEU A 443 14.99 21.62 11.25
N TYR A 444 14.24 21.08 10.30
CA TYR A 444 14.07 19.64 10.14
C TYR A 444 14.55 19.20 8.76
N VAL A 445 15.75 18.62 8.74
CA VAL A 445 16.28 17.95 7.55
C VAL A 445 15.66 16.57 7.44
N LYS A 446 14.88 16.34 6.38
CA LYS A 446 14.33 15.00 6.05
C LYS A 446 15.47 14.06 5.65
N THR A 447 15.35 12.78 6.04
CA THR A 447 16.32 11.74 5.69
C THR A 447 16.50 11.61 4.17
N SER A 448 15.40 11.63 3.41
CA SER A 448 15.45 11.59 1.94
C SER A 448 16.18 12.79 1.31
N THR A 449 16.01 14.00 1.87
CA THR A 449 16.73 15.20 1.40
C THR A 449 18.23 15.06 1.64
N TRP A 450 18.61 14.54 2.80
CA TRP A 450 20.00 14.26 3.14
C TRP A 450 20.63 13.20 2.22
N GLN A 451 19.96 12.06 2.02
CA GLN A 451 20.45 10.99 1.16
C GLN A 451 20.54 11.43 -0.31
N THR A 452 19.56 12.19 -0.80
CA THR A 452 19.62 12.75 -2.16
C THR A 452 20.79 13.72 -2.31
N TRP A 453 21.09 14.51 -1.28
CA TRP A 453 22.27 15.37 -1.28
C TRP A 453 23.56 14.56 -1.37
N LEU A 454 23.70 13.48 -0.60
CA LEU A 454 24.87 12.60 -0.62
C LEU A 454 25.10 11.99 -2.01
N VAL A 455 24.06 11.38 -2.58
CA VAL A 455 24.13 10.80 -3.94
C VAL A 455 24.48 11.86 -4.98
N ARG A 456 23.92 13.08 -4.85
CA ARG A 456 24.28 14.21 -5.71
C ARG A 456 25.77 14.57 -5.60
N GLN A 457 26.31 14.64 -4.38
CA GLN A 457 27.73 14.96 -4.18
C GLN A 457 28.65 13.87 -4.73
N GLU A 458 28.29 12.60 -4.52
CA GLU A 458 29.02 11.46 -5.08
C GLU A 458 29.09 11.54 -6.60
N PHE A 459 27.95 11.79 -7.25
CA PHE A 459 27.89 11.97 -8.70
C PHE A 459 28.72 13.18 -9.19
N LEU A 460 28.65 14.32 -8.50
CA LEU A 460 29.44 15.50 -8.82
C LEU A 460 30.95 15.26 -8.65
N ASN A 461 31.33 14.49 -7.64
CA ASN A 461 32.72 14.11 -7.38
C ASN A 461 33.24 13.14 -8.45
N GLU A 462 32.41 12.19 -8.88
CA GLU A 462 32.71 11.32 -10.02
C GLU A 462 32.92 12.14 -11.30
N LEU A 463 32.04 13.10 -11.59
CA LEU A 463 32.19 14.02 -12.73
C LEU A 463 33.48 14.86 -12.67
N ARG A 464 33.92 15.21 -11.46
CA ARG A 464 35.18 15.95 -11.21
C ARG A 464 36.42 15.04 -11.21
N GLY A 465 36.26 13.72 -11.26
CA GLY A 465 37.34 12.75 -11.26
C GLY A 465 37.96 12.49 -9.87
N ALA A 466 37.28 12.86 -8.79
CA ALA A 466 37.71 12.54 -7.43
C ALA A 466 37.40 11.07 -7.10
N ARG A 467 38.35 10.33 -6.53
CA ARG A 467 38.27 8.87 -6.27
C ARG A 467 38.06 8.50 -4.79
N ASP A 468 37.65 9.42 -3.93
CA ASP A 468 37.56 9.17 -2.49
C ASP A 468 36.19 8.61 -2.04
N PRO A 469 36.18 7.67 -1.08
CA PRO A 469 35.01 6.91 -0.66
C PRO A 469 33.99 7.74 0.14
N SER A 470 32.71 7.51 -0.12
CA SER A 470 31.54 8.29 0.29
C SER A 470 31.41 8.61 1.79
N MET A 471 31.89 7.74 2.67
CA MET A 471 31.64 7.85 4.13
C MET A 471 32.43 8.98 4.82
N LEU A 472 33.71 9.15 4.48
CA LEU A 472 34.54 10.24 5.03
C LEU A 472 34.06 11.61 4.54
N GLN A 473 33.51 11.68 3.33
CA GLN A 473 32.92 12.90 2.79
C GLN A 473 31.60 13.24 3.48
N ALA A 474 30.73 12.24 3.71
CA ALA A 474 29.50 12.43 4.47
C ALA A 474 29.77 12.93 5.90
N GLN A 475 30.76 12.36 6.58
CA GLN A 475 31.10 12.76 7.95
C GLN A 475 31.74 14.15 8.01
N ARG A 476 32.60 14.49 7.03
CA ARG A 476 33.09 15.87 6.88
C ARG A 476 31.94 16.83 6.60
N ALA A 477 31.01 16.48 5.72
CA ALA A 477 29.85 17.29 5.39
C ALA A 477 28.95 17.54 6.62
N LEU A 478 28.60 16.51 7.37
CA LEU A 478 27.83 16.65 8.63
C LEU A 478 28.52 17.63 9.59
N SER A 479 29.84 17.49 9.76
CA SER A 479 30.62 18.41 10.61
C SER A 479 30.67 19.84 10.05
N THR A 480 30.66 20.03 8.72
CA THR A 480 30.61 21.36 8.11
C THR A 480 29.23 21.98 8.24
N LEU A 481 28.18 21.16 8.22
CA LEU A 481 26.78 21.56 8.29
C LEU A 481 26.27 21.61 9.74
N HIS A 482 27.12 21.40 10.75
CA HIS A 482 26.76 21.39 12.18
C HIS A 482 25.58 20.47 12.52
N LEU A 483 25.43 19.36 11.79
CA LEU A 483 24.47 18.31 12.11
C LEU A 483 25.17 17.37 13.12
N GLU A 484 24.70 17.34 14.37
CA GLU A 484 25.35 16.62 15.49
C GLU A 484 25.54 15.12 15.22
N ASN A 485 26.64 14.55 15.72
CA ASN A 485 26.92 13.11 15.77
C ASN A 485 27.45 12.76 17.17
N PRO A 486 26.80 11.84 17.92
CA PRO A 486 27.49 10.58 18.18
C PRO A 486 26.58 9.35 18.35
N MET A 487 27.17 8.21 17.97
CA MET A 487 26.72 6.81 18.08
C MET A 487 25.79 6.35 16.95
N HIS A 488 26.30 5.36 16.20
CA HIS A 488 25.49 4.45 15.41
C HIS A 488 24.93 3.40 16.39
N PRO A 489 23.70 3.53 16.91
CA PRO A 489 23.03 2.33 17.37
C PRO A 489 22.99 1.40 16.16
N SER A 490 23.55 0.20 16.28
CA SER A 490 23.31 -0.85 15.30
C SER A 490 21.80 -1.00 15.18
N LEU A 491 21.29 -0.90 13.96
CA LEU A 491 19.90 -1.25 13.69
C LEU A 491 19.67 -2.69 14.17
N ASN A 492 18.43 -3.01 14.55
CA ASN A 492 18.11 -4.41 14.77
C ASN A 492 18.39 -5.19 13.47
N THR A 493 18.98 -6.38 13.58
CA THR A 493 19.27 -7.27 12.45
C THR A 493 18.06 -7.45 11.52
N GLU A 494 16.86 -7.61 12.07
CA GLU A 494 15.64 -7.71 11.27
C GLU A 494 15.31 -6.42 10.51
N ASP A 495 15.56 -5.26 11.10
CA ASP A 495 15.28 -3.96 10.47
C ASP A 495 16.32 -3.65 9.38
N GLU A 496 17.58 -4.05 9.58
CA GLU A 496 18.61 -4.00 8.53
C GLU A 496 18.21 -4.84 7.33
N GLN A 497 17.74 -6.06 7.58
CA GLN A 497 17.30 -6.98 6.52
C GLN A 497 16.05 -6.45 5.81
N ARG A 498 15.08 -5.85 6.54
CA ARG A 498 13.93 -5.15 5.95
C ARG A 498 14.38 -4.02 5.03
N LEU A 499 15.36 -3.20 5.43
CA LEU A 499 15.89 -2.12 4.59
C LEU A 499 16.56 -2.64 3.32
N GLU A 500 17.29 -3.75 3.41
CA GLU A 500 17.87 -4.42 2.23
C GLU A 500 16.76 -4.92 1.28
N TRP A 501 15.70 -5.52 1.83
CA TRP A 501 14.54 -5.94 1.05
C TRP A 501 13.79 -4.78 0.40
N VAL A 502 13.69 -3.63 1.06
CA VAL A 502 13.14 -2.40 0.46
C VAL A 502 13.97 -2.03 -0.77
N GLU A 503 15.30 -1.95 -0.65
CA GLU A 503 16.18 -1.64 -1.76
C GLU A 503 16.03 -2.68 -2.90
N GLN A 504 15.98 -3.96 -2.56
CA GLN A 504 15.79 -5.04 -3.52
C GLN A 504 14.47 -4.91 -4.29
N ILE A 505 13.36 -4.65 -3.60
CA ILE A 505 12.04 -4.45 -4.22
C ILE A 505 12.06 -3.24 -5.15
N TYR A 506 12.55 -2.09 -4.70
CA TYR A 506 12.60 -0.89 -5.54
C TYR A 506 13.51 -1.10 -6.75
N ARG A 507 14.71 -1.66 -6.56
CA ARG A 507 15.69 -1.89 -7.63
C ARG A 507 15.15 -2.80 -8.72
N GLN A 508 14.48 -3.90 -8.36
CA GLN A 508 13.96 -4.85 -9.33
C GLN A 508 12.62 -4.42 -9.94
N SER A 509 11.78 -3.69 -9.19
CA SER A 509 10.48 -3.24 -9.69
C SER A 509 10.53 -1.95 -10.50
N LEU A 510 11.60 -1.14 -10.38
CA LEU A 510 11.75 0.16 -11.04
C LEU A 510 11.42 0.14 -12.55
N PRO A 511 11.91 -0.82 -13.36
CA PRO A 511 11.64 -0.83 -14.80
C PRO A 511 10.15 -1.01 -15.14
N SER A 512 9.43 -1.80 -14.36
CA SER A 512 8.01 -2.08 -14.54
C SER A 512 7.09 -1.18 -13.71
N LEU A 513 7.66 -0.32 -12.85
CA LEU A 513 6.93 0.44 -11.85
C LEU A 513 5.91 1.38 -12.49
N GLN A 514 6.30 2.07 -13.56
CA GLN A 514 5.40 2.96 -14.30
C GLN A 514 4.19 2.18 -14.84
N SER A 515 4.41 1.01 -15.43
CA SER A 515 3.33 0.18 -15.95
C SER A 515 2.39 -0.30 -14.84
N ALA A 516 2.94 -0.74 -13.70
CA ALA A 516 2.14 -1.11 -12.53
C ALA A 516 1.30 0.06 -12.01
N VAL A 517 1.86 1.28 -11.90
CA VAL A 517 1.11 2.48 -11.47
C VAL A 517 -0.03 2.79 -12.44
N ILE A 518 0.23 2.74 -13.75
CA ILE A 518 -0.81 2.97 -14.77
C ILE A 518 -1.95 1.97 -14.60
N VAL A 519 -1.65 0.69 -14.39
CA VAL A 519 -2.67 -0.34 -14.17
C VAL A 519 -3.48 -0.07 -12.90
N LEU A 520 -2.82 0.21 -11.78
CA LEU A 520 -3.49 0.54 -10.52
C LEU A 520 -4.42 1.76 -10.67
N LEU A 521 -3.98 2.81 -11.37
CA LEU A 521 -4.81 3.98 -11.66
C LEU A 521 -5.98 3.66 -12.59
N LYS A 522 -5.78 2.81 -13.61
CA LYS A 522 -6.88 2.33 -14.46
C LYS A 522 -7.92 1.54 -13.65
N VAL A 523 -7.48 0.73 -12.69
CA VAL A 523 -8.37 -0.02 -11.80
C VAL A 523 -9.20 0.94 -10.94
N VAL A 524 -8.58 1.95 -10.32
CA VAL A 524 -9.30 2.98 -9.53
C VAL A 524 -10.28 3.76 -10.39
N LEU A 525 -9.90 4.09 -11.63
CA LEU A 525 -10.80 4.77 -12.56
C LEU A 525 -12.02 3.88 -12.88
N ALA A 526 -11.80 2.60 -13.16
CA ALA A 526 -12.87 1.66 -13.49
C ALA A 526 -13.82 1.39 -12.31
N THR A 527 -13.32 1.37 -11.08
CA THR A 527 -14.15 1.16 -9.86
C THR A 527 -14.86 2.43 -9.40
N SER A 528 -14.32 3.62 -9.68
CA SER A 528 -14.93 4.91 -9.32
C SER A 528 -15.98 5.38 -10.31
N THR A 529 -15.89 5.00 -11.59
CA THR A 529 -16.96 5.24 -12.55
C THR A 529 -18.15 4.32 -12.26
N PRO A 530 -19.39 4.83 -12.13
CA PRO A 530 -20.57 3.97 -12.08
C PRO A 530 -20.72 3.26 -13.43
N GLY A 531 -20.15 2.06 -13.55
CA GLY A 531 -20.28 1.21 -14.73
C GLY A 531 -21.74 0.77 -14.94
N ASN A 532 -22.10 0.55 -16.22
CA ASN A 532 -23.44 0.22 -16.72
C ASN A 532 -24.19 -0.77 -15.81
N THR A 533 -25.23 -0.29 -15.14
CA THR A 533 -25.99 -1.06 -14.16
C THR A 533 -27.13 -1.78 -14.85
N ASN A 534 -26.93 -3.07 -15.16
CA ASN A 534 -28.00 -3.88 -15.74
C ASN A 534 -29.14 -4.12 -14.74
N SER A 535 -28.88 -4.02 -13.43
CA SER A 535 -29.86 -4.19 -12.36
C SER A 535 -30.79 -2.98 -12.21
N ALA A 536 -32.00 -3.24 -11.73
CA ALA A 536 -32.97 -2.20 -11.44
C ALA A 536 -32.52 -1.30 -10.28
N PHE A 537 -31.84 -1.86 -9.28
CA PHE A 537 -31.26 -1.11 -8.16
C PHE A 537 -30.12 -0.21 -8.64
N GLY A 538 -29.18 -0.73 -9.42
CA GLY A 538 -28.08 0.09 -9.92
C GLY A 538 -28.56 1.24 -10.83
N ARG A 539 -29.64 1.04 -11.62
CA ARG A 539 -30.28 2.12 -12.38
C ARG A 539 -30.89 3.19 -11.48
N ALA A 540 -31.62 2.77 -10.45
CA ALA A 540 -32.21 3.68 -9.47
C ALA A 540 -31.12 4.51 -8.75
N VAL A 541 -29.98 3.90 -8.41
CA VAL A 541 -28.81 4.59 -7.83
C VAL A 541 -28.20 5.58 -8.82
N ALA A 542 -28.02 5.19 -10.08
CA ALA A 542 -27.47 6.09 -11.12
C ALA A 542 -28.40 7.28 -11.42
N GLU A 543 -29.71 7.07 -11.34
CA GLU A 543 -30.75 8.09 -11.52
C GLU A 543 -30.97 8.96 -10.26
N ASN A 544 -30.21 8.74 -9.17
CA ASN A 544 -30.36 9.39 -7.87
C ASN A 544 -31.77 9.27 -7.28
N VAL A 545 -32.43 8.13 -7.50
CA VAL A 545 -33.72 7.81 -6.87
C VAL A 545 -33.49 7.66 -5.36
N PRO A 546 -34.35 8.26 -4.50
CA PRO A 546 -34.26 8.09 -3.05
C PRO A 546 -34.29 6.60 -2.66
N PRO A 547 -33.53 6.18 -1.64
CA PRO A 547 -33.40 4.77 -1.26
C PRO A 547 -34.73 4.11 -0.87
N GLU A 548 -35.70 4.90 -0.39
CA GLU A 548 -37.06 4.44 -0.07
C GLU A 548 -37.87 4.01 -1.31
N HIS A 549 -37.53 4.52 -2.49
CA HIS A 549 -38.22 4.27 -3.75
C HIS A 549 -37.39 3.39 -4.71
N ALA A 550 -36.16 3.04 -4.32
CA ALA A 550 -35.31 2.15 -5.09
C ALA A 550 -35.70 0.67 -4.82
N PRO A 551 -35.70 -0.20 -5.84
CA PRO A 551 -35.87 -1.62 -5.61
C PRO A 551 -34.75 -2.17 -4.72
N PRO A 552 -34.97 -3.20 -3.90
CA PRO A 552 -33.92 -3.73 -3.02
C PRO A 552 -32.72 -4.26 -3.85
N PRO A 553 -31.49 -4.12 -3.35
CA PRO A 553 -30.29 -4.60 -4.04
C PRO A 553 -30.28 -6.13 -4.13
N THR A 554 -29.85 -6.67 -5.28
CA THR A 554 -29.58 -8.10 -5.41
C THR A 554 -28.26 -8.49 -4.76
N LEU A 555 -28.01 -9.79 -4.56
CA LEU A 555 -26.71 -10.26 -4.05
C LEU A 555 -25.55 -9.84 -4.96
N GLU A 556 -25.78 -9.85 -6.28
CA GLU A 556 -24.81 -9.37 -7.27
C GLU A 556 -24.53 -7.88 -7.11
N ASP A 557 -25.57 -7.06 -6.89
CA ASP A 557 -25.40 -5.61 -6.66
C ASP A 557 -24.54 -5.33 -5.43
N VAL A 558 -24.80 -6.05 -4.32
CA VAL A 558 -24.01 -5.94 -3.09
C VAL A 558 -22.56 -6.38 -3.33
N ASP A 559 -22.36 -7.49 -4.05
CA ASP A 559 -21.02 -8.01 -4.34
C ASP A 559 -20.23 -7.06 -5.24
N VAL A 560 -20.85 -6.41 -6.22
CA VAL A 560 -20.19 -5.38 -7.07
C VAL A 560 -19.76 -4.18 -6.24
N ILE A 561 -20.60 -3.68 -5.33
CA ILE A 561 -20.25 -2.55 -4.46
C ILE A 561 -19.09 -2.94 -3.55
N ARG A 562 -19.19 -4.09 -2.87
CA ARG A 562 -18.14 -4.63 -2.00
C ARG A 562 -16.83 -4.83 -2.76
N HIS A 563 -16.89 -5.37 -3.98
CA HIS A 563 -15.74 -5.57 -4.84
C HIS A 563 -15.02 -4.25 -5.14
N ARG A 564 -15.76 -3.19 -5.49
CA ARG A 564 -15.19 -1.87 -5.77
C ARG A 564 -14.50 -1.27 -4.54
N GLU A 565 -15.13 -1.38 -3.37
CA GLU A 565 -14.60 -0.86 -2.12
C GLU A 565 -13.29 -1.55 -1.73
N ILE A 566 -13.29 -2.89 -1.69
CA ILE A 566 -12.12 -3.69 -1.32
C ILE A 566 -10.98 -3.50 -2.31
N LEU A 567 -11.29 -3.44 -3.61
CA LEU A 567 -10.27 -3.21 -4.63
C LEU A 567 -9.65 -1.81 -4.48
N ASN A 568 -10.46 -0.79 -4.20
CA ASN A 568 -9.97 0.56 -3.92
C ASN A 568 -9.13 0.63 -2.63
N LYS A 569 -9.52 -0.10 -1.58
CA LYS A 569 -8.72 -0.27 -0.35
C LYS A 569 -7.32 -0.82 -0.68
N GLY A 570 -7.25 -1.92 -1.42
CA GLY A 570 -5.99 -2.55 -1.83
C GLY A 570 -5.12 -1.68 -2.75
N VAL A 571 -5.71 -1.01 -3.74
CA VAL A 571 -4.96 -0.12 -4.65
C VAL A 571 -4.42 1.10 -3.90
N THR A 572 -5.24 1.71 -3.05
CA THR A 572 -4.83 2.88 -2.25
C THR A 572 -3.65 2.53 -1.36
N PHE A 573 -3.69 1.37 -0.69
CA PHE A 573 -2.55 0.89 0.08
C PHE A 573 -1.30 0.73 -0.79
N LEU A 574 -1.37 0.06 -1.94
CA LEU A 574 -0.19 -0.14 -2.80
C LEU A 574 0.40 1.18 -3.32
N LEU A 575 -0.43 2.19 -3.57
CA LEU A 575 0.03 3.53 -3.96
C LEU A 575 0.64 4.29 -2.79
N LEU A 576 0.01 4.25 -1.61
CA LEU A 576 0.53 4.89 -0.39
C LEU A 576 1.81 4.23 0.09
N PHE A 577 1.87 2.89 0.11
CA PHE A 577 3.06 2.11 0.41
C PHE A 577 4.28 2.62 -0.37
N LYS A 578 4.13 2.84 -1.69
CA LYS A 578 5.22 3.36 -2.53
C LYS A 578 5.72 4.73 -2.10
N LEU A 579 4.83 5.59 -1.61
CA LEU A 579 5.16 6.93 -1.11
C LEU A 579 5.74 6.88 0.32
N VAL A 580 5.31 5.91 1.11
CA VAL A 580 5.59 5.84 2.53
C VAL A 580 6.93 5.14 2.81
N TRP A 581 7.29 4.14 2.02
CA TRP A 581 8.56 3.40 2.07
C TRP A 581 9.64 3.95 1.12
N SER A 582 9.39 5.05 0.41
CA SER A 582 10.51 5.80 -0.19
C SER A 582 11.26 6.50 0.94
N LEU A 583 12.30 5.83 1.45
CA LEU A 583 13.19 6.36 2.48
C LEU A 583 14.09 7.45 1.94
#